data_AF-A0A385BSW5-F1
#
_entry.id   AF-A0A385BSW5-F1
#
_cell.length_a   1.000
_cell.length_b   1.000
_cell.length_c   1.000
_cell.angle_alpha   90.00
_cell.angle_beta   90.00
_cell.angle_gamma   90.00
#
_symmetry.space_group_name_H-M   'P 1'
#
loop_
_entity.id
_entity.type
_entity.pdbx_description
1 polymer ?
#
loop_
_entity_poly.entity_id
_entity_poly.type
_entity_poly.pdbx_seq_one_letter_code
_entity_poly.pdbx_strand_id
1 'polypeptide(L)' 'MIGLSNIIMELASYEMFRSVESIDFNAISKDHIGDIQAIFNGQNIKVQVFSNDDADSVAKKIIDHAKF' A
#
# COMPACT_ATOMS: atom_id res chain seq x y z
N MET A 1 -2.30 16.96 2.10
CA MET A 1 -1.36 15.90 1.71
C MET A 1 -1.70 14.70 2.57
N ILE A 2 -2.24 13.63 1.98
CA ILE A 2 -2.47 12.38 2.70
C ILE A 2 -1.09 11.71 2.81
N GLY A 3 -0.57 11.63 4.03
CA GLY A 3 0.73 10.98 4.26
C GLY A 3 0.59 9.45 4.19
N LEU A 4 1.71 8.76 3.95
CA LEU A 4 1.78 7.30 3.94
C LEU A 4 1.14 6.66 5.19
N SER A 5 1.30 7.31 6.35
CA SER A 5 0.70 6.87 7.62
C SER A 5 -0.83 6.81 7.59
N ASN A 6 -1.48 7.78 6.91
CA ASN A 6 -2.94 7.82 6.82
C ASN A 6 -3.44 6.70 5.91
N ILE A 7 -2.76 6.49 4.79
CA ILE A 7 -3.05 5.38 3.85
C ILE A 7 -2.94 4.04 4.57
N ILE A 8 -1.89 3.84 5.37
CA ILE A 8 -1.72 2.59 6.14
C ILE A 8 -2.85 2.39 7.16
N MET A 9 -3.22 3.45 7.88
CA MET A 9 -4.30 3.38 8.87
C MET A 9 -5.65 3.05 8.22
N GLU A 10 -5.95 3.66 7.07
CA GLU A 10 -7.17 3.38 6.31
C GLU A 10 -7.15 1.95 5.74
N LEU A 11 -6.04 1.50 5.14
CA LEU A 11 -5.90 0.13 4.66
C LEU A 11 -6.03 -0.90 5.78
N ALA A 12 -5.48 -0.62 6.96
CA ALA A 12 -5.63 -1.49 8.13
C ALA A 12 -7.11 -1.60 8.59
N SER A 13 -7.95 -0.62 8.25
CA SER A 13 -9.38 -0.65 8.55
C SER A 13 -10.21 -1.49 7.56
N TYR A 14 -9.64 -1.91 6.42
CA TYR A 14 -10.39 -2.60 5.37
C TYR A 14 -10.75 -4.06 5.69
N GLU A 15 -10.30 -4.60 6.82
CA GLU A 15 -10.51 -5.98 7.33
C GLU A 15 -10.10 -7.12 6.37
N MET A 16 -9.88 -6.84 5.09
CA MET A 16 -9.49 -7.80 4.05
C MET A 16 -7.99 -8.06 4.00
N PHE A 17 -7.19 -7.15 4.56
CA PHE A 17 -5.74 -7.32 4.68
C PHE A 17 -5.39 -7.88 6.05
N ARG A 18 -4.62 -8.96 6.08
CA ARG A 18 -4.20 -9.59 7.34
C ARG A 18 -3.10 -8.79 8.06
N SER A 19 -2.25 -8.11 7.30
CA SER A 19 -1.28 -7.14 7.81
C SER A 19 -1.07 -6.06 6.75
N VAL A 20 -0.74 -4.85 7.18
CA VAL A 20 -0.36 -3.71 6.34
C VAL A 20 0.79 -2.99 7.04
N GLU A 21 1.93 -2.87 6.37
CA GLU A 21 3.16 -2.31 6.92
C GLU A 21 3.86 -1.42 5.88
N SER A 22 4.49 -0.32 6.34
CA SER A 22 5.44 0.43 5.52
C SER A 22 6.79 -0.26 5.52
N ILE A 23 7.46 -0.29 4.38
CA ILE A 23 8.82 -0.83 4.26
C ILE A 23 9.79 0.22 3.73
N ASP A 24 11.09 -0.04 3.93
CA ASP A 24 12.19 0.90 3.67
C ASP A 24 12.12 1.58 2.29
N PHE A 25 12.37 2.88 2.33
CA PHE A 25 12.17 3.80 1.22
C PHE A 25 13.41 3.85 0.32
N ASN A 26 13.34 3.18 -0.82
CA ASN A 26 14.17 3.55 -1.96
C ASN A 26 13.33 4.43 -2.89
N ALA A 27 13.46 5.75 -2.75
CA ALA A 27 12.78 6.71 -3.61
C ALA A 27 13.28 6.57 -5.05
N ILE A 28 12.46 6.00 -5.93
CA ILE A 28 12.79 5.87 -7.37
C ILE A 28 12.26 7.08 -8.16
N SER A 29 11.33 7.86 -7.59
CA SER A 29 10.67 9.00 -8.23
C SER A 29 10.44 10.15 -7.23
N LYS A 30 10.34 11.39 -7.75
CA LYS A 30 10.02 12.60 -6.96
C LYS A 30 8.64 12.52 -6.28
N ASP A 31 7.73 11.76 -6.88
CA ASP A 31 6.35 11.63 -6.39
C ASP A 31 6.15 10.36 -5.56
N HIS A 32 7.17 9.51 -5.43
CA HIS A 32 7.11 8.28 -4.62
C HIS A 32 7.22 8.66 -3.15
N ILE A 33 6.19 8.35 -2.37
CA ILE A 33 6.14 8.65 -0.93
C ILE A 33 6.47 7.44 -0.06
N GLY A 34 6.40 6.23 -0.62
CA GLY A 34 6.91 5.03 0.01
C GLY A 34 6.32 3.73 -0.54
N ASP A 35 6.68 2.62 0.10
CA ASP A 35 6.21 1.30 -0.27
C ASP A 35 5.35 0.72 0.86
N ILE A 36 4.24 0.08 0.48
CA ILE A 36 3.38 -0.68 1.40
C ILE A 36 3.51 -2.16 1.08
N GLN A 37 3.73 -2.95 2.13
CA GLN A 37 3.59 -4.39 2.10
C GLN A 37 2.29 -4.77 2.80
N ALA A 38 1.47 -5.60 2.16
CA ALA A 38 0.26 -6.13 2.74
C ALA A 38 0.15 -7.64 2.54
N ILE A 39 -0.48 -8.31 3.50
CA ILE A 39 -0.81 -9.73 3.38
C ILE A 39 -2.25 -9.85 2.92
N PHE A 40 -2.45 -10.35 1.70
CA PHE A 40 -3.77 -10.58 1.10
C PHE A 40 -3.84 -11.99 0.54
N ASN A 41 -4.90 -12.75 0.87
CA ASN A 41 -5.07 -14.15 0.47
C ASN A 41 -3.84 -15.06 0.75
N GLY A 42 -3.11 -14.80 1.82
CA GLY A 42 -1.90 -15.57 2.18
C GLY A 42 -0.65 -15.23 1.36
N GLN A 43 -0.73 -14.23 0.49
CA GLN A 43 0.40 -13.73 -0.29
C GLN A 43 0.91 -12.41 0.31
N ASN A 44 2.24 -12.25 0.34
CA ASN A 44 2.89 -11.00 0.69
C ASN A 44 3.02 -10.15 -0.57
N ILE A 45 2.29 -9.04 -0.62
CA ILE A 45 2.23 -8.16 -1.79
C ILE A 45 2.87 -6.84 -1.43
N LYS A 46 3.78 -6.38 -2.28
CA LYS A 46 4.46 -5.10 -2.15
C LYS A 46 4.01 -4.17 -3.26
N VAL A 47 3.56 -2.97 -2.91
CA VAL A 47 3.14 -1.93 -3.88
C VAL A 47 3.79 -0.58 -3.57
N GLN A 48 4.03 0.19 -4.62
CA GLN A 48 4.53 1.56 -4.52
C GLN A 48 3.38 2.55 -4.35
N VAL A 49 3.57 3.49 -3.42
CA VAL A 49 2.63 4.55 -3.08
C VAL A 49 3.21 5.90 -3.50
N PHE A 50 2.41 6.67 -4.24
CA PHE A 50 2.76 7.97 -4.76
C PHE A 50 1.92 9.07 -4.11
N SER A 51 2.36 10.32 -4.24
CA SER A 51 1.72 11.51 -3.65
C SER A 51 0.26 11.72 -4.03
N ASN A 52 -0.18 11.15 -5.16
CA ASN A 52 -1.55 11.19 -5.65
C ASN A 52 -2.38 9.95 -5.31
N ASP A 53 -1.80 8.94 -4.66
CA ASP A 53 -2.54 7.75 -4.24
C ASP A 53 -3.35 8.02 -2.98
N ASP A 54 -4.54 7.40 -2.93
CA ASP A 54 -5.38 7.25 -1.73
C ASP A 54 -5.43 5.77 -1.30
N ALA A 55 -6.06 5.50 -0.16
CA ALA A 55 -6.17 4.13 0.37
C ALA A 55 -6.89 3.19 -0.60
N ASP A 56 -7.93 3.66 -1.30
CA ASP A 56 -8.67 2.86 -2.29
C ASP A 56 -7.79 2.47 -3.50
N SER A 57 -7.03 3.42 -4.01
CA SER A 57 -6.10 3.19 -5.13
C SER A 57 -5.01 2.20 -4.75
N VAL A 58 -4.46 2.31 -3.54
CA VAL A 58 -3.45 1.37 -3.04
C VAL A 58 -4.06 -0.02 -2.79
N ALA A 59 -5.25 -0.10 -2.20
CA ALA A 59 -5.96 -1.36 -2.00
C ALA A 59 -6.19 -2.08 -3.33
N LYS A 60 -6.62 -1.34 -4.37
CA LYS A 60 -6.79 -1.87 -5.71
C LYS A 60 -5.49 -2.40 -6.29
N LYS A 61 -4.36 -1.68 -6.14
CA LYS A 61 -3.03 -2.15 -6.58
C LYS A 61 -2.64 -3.47 -5.93
N ILE A 62 -2.91 -3.63 -4.63
CA ILE A 62 -2.63 -4.87 -3.88
C ILE A 62 -3.50 -6.02 -4.43
N ILE A 63 -4.81 -5.79 -4.58
CA ILE A 63 -5.75 -6.79 -5.09
C ILE A 63 -5.39 -7.18 -6.53
N ASP A 64 -5.01 -6.23 -7.37
CA ASP A 64 -4.64 -6.50 -8.75
C ASP A 64 -3.31 -7.27 -8.83
N HIS A 65 -2.34 -7.01 -7.95
CA HIS A 65 -1.13 -7.84 -7.84
C HIS A 65 -1.44 -9.27 -7.37
N ALA A 66 -2.43 -9.47 -6.50
CA ALA A 66 -2.79 -10.78 -5.98
C ALA A 66 -3.45 -11.72 -7.00
N LYS A 67 -4.00 -11.15 -8.08
CA LYS A 67 -4.69 -11.89 -9.15
C LYS A 67 -3.73 -12.53 -10.14
N PHE A 68 -2.45 -12.12 -10.14
CA PHE A 68 -1.41 -12.61 -11.03
C PHE A 68 -0.35 -13.41 -10.25
#